data_AF-A0AAV0GYF1-F1
#
_entry.id   AF-A0AAV0GYF1-F1
#
_cell.length_a   1.000
_cell.length_b   1.000
_cell.length_c   1.000
_cell.angle_alpha   90.00
_cell.angle_beta   90.00
_cell.angle_gamma   90.00
#
_symmetry.space_group_name_H-M   'P 1'
#
loop_
_entity.id
_entity.type
_entity.pdbx_description
1 polymer ?
#
loop_
_entity_poly.entity_id
_entity_poly.type
_entity_poly.pdbx_seq_one_letter_code
_entity_poly.pdbx_strand_id
1 'polypeptide(L)'
;MEAKSVHGVALVMSDEQVVQMTTINDALRELGNEALQCDVQLYTQSSSQSKLPVEPSSIDFLICISRSHEYPGGSWFDEISRALKPGGTLLVYKILQSAPRETEKSLERQLLLAGFLDAKGVQRSSNAVLTVVIVKAKKASWKIGTSFALKKGTKAPVKLQIDDDSDLIDEDSLLTEEDLKKPQIPVGDCEIGTTKKACKNCTCGRAEEEEKVKLGLTTEQLNNPQSSCGSCGLGDAFRCGTCPYKGLPPFKLGEKVSLSSNFLVADI
;
A
#
# COMPACT_ATOMS: atom_id res chain seq x y z
N MET A 1 21.65 -25.28 28.18
CA MET A 1 20.84 -24.66 27.10
C MET A 1 19.80 -25.67 26.69
N GLU A 2 18.59 -25.56 27.23
CA GLU A 2 17.50 -26.50 26.90
C GLU A 2 17.07 -26.30 25.45
N ALA A 3 17.23 -27.34 24.64
CA ALA A 3 16.61 -27.41 23.32
C ALA A 3 15.09 -27.40 23.52
N LYS A 4 14.45 -26.27 23.21
CA LYS A 4 13.00 -26.12 23.29
C LYS A 4 12.38 -27.07 22.26
N SER A 5 11.84 -28.20 22.71
CA SER A 5 11.10 -29.13 21.84
C SER A 5 9.88 -28.38 21.27
N VAL A 6 9.94 -28.07 19.97
CA VAL A 6 8.84 -27.45 19.25
C VAL A 6 7.97 -28.57 18.72
N HIS A 7 6.80 -28.76 19.34
CA HIS A 7 5.73 -29.57 18.77
C HIS A 7 5.04 -28.73 17.70
N GLY A 8 5.01 -29.21 16.46
CA GLY A 8 4.45 -28.46 15.32
C GLY A 8 3.95 -29.35 14.20
N VAL A 9 3.16 -28.78 13.30
CA VAL A 9 2.71 -29.46 12.08
C VAL A 9 3.63 -29.06 10.93
N ALA A 10 4.21 -30.06 10.26
CA ALA A 10 5.06 -29.88 9.11
C ALA A 10 4.38 -30.40 7.83
N LEU A 11 4.33 -29.59 6.78
CA LEU A 11 3.85 -30.02 5.47
C LEU A 11 5.02 -30.07 4.48
N VAL A 12 5.24 -31.23 3.87
CA VAL A 12 6.21 -31.44 2.80
C VAL A 12 5.45 -31.48 1.48
N MET A 13 5.79 -30.60 0.55
CA MET A 13 5.24 -30.60 -0.81
C MET A 13 6.32 -30.86 -1.84
N SER A 14 5.97 -31.59 -2.90
CA SER A 14 6.87 -31.85 -4.01
C SER A 14 6.14 -31.93 -5.34
N ASP A 15 6.82 -31.46 -6.39
CA ASP A 15 6.38 -31.61 -7.78
C ASP A 15 6.57 -33.05 -8.29
N GLU A 16 7.40 -33.87 -7.64
CA GLU A 16 7.62 -35.26 -8.03
C GLU A 16 6.49 -36.18 -7.54
N GLN A 17 6.25 -37.26 -8.29
CA GLN A 17 5.34 -38.33 -7.88
C GLN A 17 5.94 -39.20 -6.76
N VAL A 18 7.26 -39.34 -6.74
CA VAL A 18 7.99 -40.16 -5.78
C VAL A 18 9.11 -39.34 -5.19
N VAL A 19 9.11 -39.19 -3.86
CA VAL A 19 10.16 -38.47 -3.13
C VAL A 19 10.84 -39.47 -2.19
N GLN A 20 12.17 -39.44 -2.14
CA GLN A 20 12.93 -40.31 -1.24
C GLN A 20 12.81 -39.82 0.21
N MET A 21 12.58 -40.76 1.13
CA MET A 21 12.52 -40.46 2.57
C MET A 21 13.83 -39.87 3.11
N THR A 22 14.97 -40.23 2.52
CA THR A 22 16.26 -39.64 2.85
C THR A 22 16.29 -38.13 2.60
N THR A 23 15.80 -37.69 1.43
CA THR A 23 15.69 -36.27 1.08
C THR A 23 14.76 -35.52 2.04
N ILE A 24 13.63 -36.14 2.40
CA ILE A 24 12.68 -35.55 3.36
C ILE A 24 13.34 -35.39 4.73
N ASN A 25 14.03 -36.42 5.22
CA ASN A 25 14.75 -36.39 6.49
C ASN A 25 15.90 -35.36 6.48
N ASP A 26 16.61 -35.23 5.36
CA ASP A 26 17.64 -34.22 5.17
C ASP A 26 17.06 -32.81 5.22
N ALA A 27 15.94 -32.57 4.55
CA ALA A 27 15.25 -31.29 4.60
C ALA A 27 14.69 -30.98 6.01
N LEU A 28 14.16 -31.98 6.72
CA LEU A 28 13.68 -31.81 8.10
C LEU A 28 14.81 -31.45 9.07
N ARG A 29 15.99 -32.08 8.91
CA ARG A 29 17.18 -31.76 9.72
C ARG A 29 17.62 -30.30 9.53
N GLU A 30 17.40 -29.73 8.35
CA GLU A 30 17.69 -28.32 8.10
C GLU A 30 16.75 -27.37 8.86
N LEU A 31 15.54 -27.79 9.22
CA LEU A 31 14.60 -26.98 9.98
C LEU A 31 14.87 -26.96 11.48
N GLY A 32 15.47 -28.03 12.03
CA GLY A 32 15.96 -27.98 13.40
C GLY A 32 16.96 -29.08 13.71
N ASN A 33 17.97 -28.68 14.49
CA ASN A 33 18.97 -29.59 15.02
C ASN A 33 18.31 -30.49 16.08
N GLU A 34 17.98 -31.71 15.66
CA GLU A 34 17.86 -32.91 16.48
C GLU A 34 16.62 -33.09 17.40
N ALA A 35 15.71 -32.11 17.52
CA ALA A 35 14.54 -32.23 18.43
C ALA A 35 13.19 -31.72 17.87
N LEU A 36 12.97 -31.71 16.55
CA LEU A 36 11.63 -31.45 15.99
C LEU A 36 10.76 -32.71 16.15
N GLN A 37 9.82 -32.66 17.09
CA GLN A 37 8.76 -33.65 17.19
C GLN A 37 7.55 -33.09 16.43
N CYS A 38 7.51 -33.33 15.11
CA CYS A 38 6.49 -32.79 14.23
C CYS A 38 5.65 -33.89 13.58
N ASP A 39 4.36 -33.62 13.43
CA ASP A 39 3.49 -34.44 12.58
C ASP A 39 3.72 -34.01 11.12
N VAL A 40 4.16 -34.95 10.29
CA VAL A 40 4.64 -34.67 8.92
C VAL A 40 3.60 -35.15 7.92
N GLN A 41 3.01 -34.21 7.19
CA GLN A 41 2.12 -34.48 6.07
C GLN A 41 2.89 -34.37 4.75
N LEU A 42 2.66 -35.29 3.81
CA LEU A 42 3.30 -35.30 2.49
C LEU A 42 2.28 -35.04 1.40
N TYR A 43 2.57 -34.08 0.53
CA TYR A 43 1.76 -33.70 -0.62
C TYR A 43 2.58 -33.77 -1.91
N THR A 44 2.42 -34.84 -2.67
CA THR A 44 3.13 -35.07 -3.94
C THR A 44 2.34 -34.54 -5.13
N GLN A 45 2.99 -34.44 -6.30
CA GLN A 45 2.41 -33.92 -7.54
C GLN A 45 1.78 -32.51 -7.39
N SER A 46 2.35 -31.68 -6.53
CA SER A 46 1.80 -30.37 -6.22
C SER A 46 1.71 -29.49 -7.46
N SER A 47 2.65 -29.57 -8.41
CA SER A 47 2.66 -28.79 -9.66
C SER A 47 1.37 -28.89 -10.50
N SER A 48 0.60 -29.97 -10.35
CA SER A 48 -0.66 -30.19 -11.10
C SER A 48 -1.88 -29.55 -10.43
N GLN A 49 -1.71 -28.90 -9.29
CA GLN A 49 -2.77 -28.35 -8.45
C GLN A 49 -2.60 -26.83 -8.33
N SER A 50 -3.64 -26.12 -7.93
CA SER A 50 -3.59 -24.65 -7.72
C SER A 50 -3.73 -24.25 -6.26
N LYS A 51 -3.97 -25.23 -5.37
CA LYS A 51 -4.31 -25.00 -3.97
C LYS A 51 -3.80 -26.14 -3.10
N LEU A 52 -3.41 -25.82 -1.87
CA LEU A 52 -3.08 -26.80 -0.85
C LEU A 52 -4.35 -27.30 -0.15
N PRO A 53 -4.49 -28.61 0.08
CA PRO A 53 -5.63 -29.21 0.78
C PRO A 53 -5.54 -29.02 2.30
N VAL A 54 -5.23 -27.80 2.74
CA VAL A 54 -4.99 -27.45 4.13
C VAL A 54 -5.69 -26.15 4.50
N GLU A 55 -6.14 -26.08 5.74
CA GLU A 55 -6.76 -24.89 6.31
C GLU A 55 -5.75 -23.73 6.38
N PRO A 56 -6.19 -22.47 6.22
CA PRO A 56 -5.29 -21.32 6.32
C PRO A 56 -4.70 -21.21 7.72
N SER A 57 -3.42 -20.83 7.82
CA SER A 57 -2.69 -20.69 9.10
C SER A 57 -2.74 -21.93 10.00
N SER A 58 -2.64 -23.12 9.40
CA SER A 58 -2.64 -24.40 10.12
C SER A 58 -1.24 -24.99 10.30
N ILE A 59 -0.29 -24.60 9.45
CA ILE A 59 1.04 -25.20 9.37
C ILE A 59 2.11 -24.31 9.99
N ASP A 60 3.01 -24.93 10.76
CA ASP A 60 4.14 -24.25 11.41
C ASP A 60 5.38 -24.25 10.49
N PHE A 61 5.61 -25.38 9.82
CA PHE A 61 6.77 -25.60 8.95
C PHE A 61 6.33 -26.11 7.58
N LEU A 62 6.78 -25.46 6.51
CA LEU A 62 6.47 -25.91 5.15
C LEU A 62 7.76 -26.16 4.39
N ILE A 63 7.88 -27.36 3.83
CA ILE A 63 9.04 -27.80 3.06
C ILE A 63 8.62 -28.00 1.62
N CYS A 64 9.27 -27.32 0.69
CA CYS A 64 9.05 -27.48 -0.75
C CYS A 64 10.26 -28.18 -1.37
N ILE A 65 10.12 -29.45 -1.73
CA ILE A 65 11.17 -30.24 -2.38
C ILE A 65 10.91 -30.26 -3.89
N SER A 66 11.88 -29.83 -4.69
CA SER A 66 11.69 -29.83 -6.14
C SER A 66 12.97 -30.05 -6.93
N ARG A 67 12.82 -30.57 -8.14
CA ARG A 67 13.91 -30.69 -9.13
C ARG A 67 13.85 -29.67 -10.26
N SER A 68 12.71 -29.01 -10.41
CA SER A 68 12.50 -28.02 -11.46
C SER A 68 12.98 -26.62 -11.05
N HIS A 69 13.45 -25.86 -12.02
CA HIS A 69 13.88 -24.48 -11.81
C HIS A 69 12.70 -23.52 -11.62
N GLU A 70 11.54 -23.81 -12.22
CA GLU A 70 10.37 -22.93 -12.23
C GLU A 70 9.45 -23.10 -11.02
N TYR A 71 9.42 -24.28 -10.41
CA TYR A 71 8.61 -24.55 -9.21
C TYR A 71 9.43 -24.31 -7.93
N PRO A 72 8.83 -23.83 -6.82
CA PRO A 72 7.50 -23.26 -6.71
C PRO A 72 7.43 -21.88 -7.38
N GLY A 73 6.38 -21.64 -8.18
CA GLY A 73 6.14 -20.36 -8.85
C GLY A 73 5.48 -19.31 -7.94
N GLY A 74 5.27 -18.10 -8.45
CA GLY A 74 4.66 -16.99 -7.71
C GLY A 74 3.33 -17.34 -7.02
N SER A 75 2.41 -17.98 -7.74
CA SER A 75 1.10 -18.41 -7.23
C SER A 75 1.21 -19.38 -6.05
N TRP A 76 2.25 -20.21 -6.02
CA TRP A 76 2.51 -21.12 -4.91
C TRP A 76 2.95 -20.39 -3.66
N PHE A 77 3.73 -19.31 -3.78
CA PHE A 77 4.14 -18.55 -2.62
C PHE A 77 2.96 -17.89 -1.91
N ASP A 78 1.95 -17.42 -2.65
CA ASP A 78 0.71 -16.89 -2.08
C ASP A 78 -0.05 -17.97 -1.31
N GLU A 79 -0.17 -19.16 -1.89
CA GLU A 79 -0.87 -20.29 -1.29
C GLU A 79 -0.13 -20.87 -0.07
N ILE A 80 1.21 -20.93 -0.14
CA ILE A 80 2.09 -21.27 0.99
C ILE A 80 1.94 -20.23 2.10
N SER A 81 1.88 -18.94 1.74
CA SER A 81 1.65 -17.87 2.71
C SER A 81 0.29 -18.04 3.37
N ARG A 82 -0.77 -18.42 2.64
CA ARG A 82 -2.10 -18.69 3.20
C ARG A 82 -2.06 -19.83 4.22
N ALA A 83 -1.37 -20.92 3.89
CA ALA A 83 -1.31 -22.13 4.71
C ALA A 83 -0.47 -21.98 5.98
N LEU A 84 0.63 -21.23 5.93
CA LEU A 84 1.53 -21.00 7.06
C LEU A 84 0.93 -20.10 8.15
N LYS A 85 1.19 -20.42 9.42
CA LYS A 85 0.92 -19.53 10.56
C LYS A 85 1.83 -18.28 10.51
N PRO A 86 1.42 -17.16 11.15
CA PRO A 86 2.32 -16.02 11.35
C PRO A 86 3.60 -16.47 12.08
N GLY A 87 4.77 -16.10 11.56
CA GLY A 87 6.06 -16.58 12.09
C GLY A 87 6.44 -18.02 11.69
N GLY A 88 5.62 -18.70 10.88
CA GLY A 88 5.93 -20.02 10.33
C GLY A 88 7.15 -19.97 9.40
N THR A 89 7.82 -21.10 9.24
CA THR A 89 9.06 -21.20 8.45
C THR A 89 8.82 -21.96 7.15
N LEU A 90 9.34 -21.39 6.06
CA LEU A 90 9.37 -21.97 4.72
C LEU A 90 10.79 -22.43 4.40
N LEU A 91 10.93 -23.68 3.98
CA LEU A 91 12.17 -24.26 3.46
C LEU A 91 11.96 -24.66 2.01
N VAL A 92 12.68 -24.05 1.08
CA VAL A 92 12.71 -24.47 -0.32
C VAL A 92 13.98 -25.29 -0.57
N TYR A 93 13.81 -26.54 -0.93
CA TYR A 93 14.85 -27.52 -1.16
C TYR A 93 14.87 -27.89 -2.65
N LYS A 94 15.86 -27.39 -3.39
CA LYS A 94 16.02 -27.65 -4.83
C LYS A 94 17.17 -28.60 -5.11
N ILE A 95 16.92 -29.60 -5.93
CA ILE A 95 17.92 -30.56 -6.41
C ILE A 95 18.11 -30.34 -7.90
N LEU A 96 19.26 -29.80 -8.31
CA LEU A 96 19.55 -29.36 -9.66
C LEU A 96 20.76 -30.10 -10.24
N GLN A 97 20.76 -30.36 -11.55
CA GLN A 97 21.86 -31.02 -12.25
C GLN A 97 22.98 -30.06 -12.71
N SER A 98 22.80 -28.73 -12.59
CA SER A 98 23.77 -27.71 -13.04
C SER A 98 24.04 -26.61 -12.02
N ALA A 99 25.08 -25.80 -12.27
CA ALA A 99 25.62 -24.82 -11.34
C ALA A 99 24.59 -23.75 -10.89
N PRO A 100 24.67 -23.26 -9.64
CA PRO A 100 23.47 -22.86 -8.88
C PRO A 100 23.40 -21.37 -8.51
N ARG A 101 24.44 -20.60 -8.85
CA ARG A 101 24.66 -19.25 -8.29
C ARG A 101 23.58 -18.24 -8.66
N GLU A 102 22.97 -18.36 -9.83
CA GLU A 102 21.88 -17.46 -10.23
C GLU A 102 20.53 -17.88 -9.62
N THR A 103 20.32 -19.18 -9.43
CA THR A 103 19.04 -19.72 -8.95
C THR A 103 18.77 -19.38 -7.49
N GLU A 104 19.80 -19.36 -6.63
CA GLU A 104 19.68 -19.00 -5.21
C GLU A 104 19.20 -17.56 -5.05
N LYS A 105 19.92 -16.60 -5.65
CA LYS A 105 19.59 -15.17 -5.57
C LYS A 105 18.24 -14.84 -6.19
N SER A 106 17.90 -15.50 -7.30
CA SER A 106 16.59 -15.33 -7.93
C SER A 106 15.47 -15.78 -7.00
N LEU A 107 15.66 -16.93 -6.33
CA LEU A 107 14.67 -17.50 -5.41
C LEU A 107 14.54 -16.68 -4.12
N GLU A 108 15.65 -16.20 -3.57
CA GLU A 108 15.65 -15.24 -2.45
C GLU A 108 14.81 -14.00 -2.80
N ARG A 109 15.06 -13.42 -3.99
CA ARG A 109 14.28 -12.26 -4.47
C ARG A 109 12.80 -12.59 -4.62
N GLN A 110 12.45 -13.75 -5.19
CA GLN A 110 11.05 -14.16 -5.34
C GLN A 110 10.35 -14.31 -3.98
N LEU A 111 11.02 -14.89 -2.99
CA LEU A 111 10.50 -15.02 -1.62
C LEU A 111 10.27 -13.65 -0.96
N LEU A 112 11.21 -12.72 -1.12
CA LEU A 112 11.06 -11.36 -0.62
C LEU A 112 9.88 -10.64 -1.29
N LEU A 113 9.72 -10.78 -2.61
CA LEU A 113 8.60 -10.20 -3.36
C LEU A 113 7.25 -10.79 -2.96
N ALA A 114 7.22 -12.07 -2.58
CA ALA A 114 6.02 -12.72 -2.04
C ALA A 114 5.75 -12.39 -0.56
N GLY A 115 6.55 -11.53 0.08
CA GLY A 115 6.32 -11.04 1.44
C GLY A 115 6.90 -11.93 2.55
N PHE A 116 7.81 -12.85 2.23
CA PHE A 116 8.58 -13.57 3.24
C PHE A 116 9.77 -12.74 3.74
N LEU A 117 10.17 -12.99 4.99
CA LEU A 117 11.27 -12.34 5.68
C LEU A 117 12.48 -13.28 5.77
N ASP A 118 13.66 -12.70 5.97
CA ASP A 118 14.91 -13.42 6.24
C ASP A 118 15.22 -14.52 5.20
N ALA A 119 14.92 -14.29 3.92
CA ALA A 119 15.29 -15.20 2.85
C ALA A 119 16.82 -15.35 2.79
N LYS A 120 17.32 -16.52 3.19
CA LYS A 120 18.74 -16.85 3.22
C LYS A 120 18.96 -18.19 2.53
N GLY A 121 19.71 -18.15 1.44
CA GLY A 121 20.27 -19.30 0.78
C GLY A 121 21.40 -19.93 1.59
N VAL A 122 21.34 -21.26 1.67
CA VAL A 122 22.34 -22.14 2.25
C VAL A 122 22.60 -23.22 1.20
N GLN A 123 23.54 -22.96 0.29
CA GLN A 123 24.02 -24.00 -0.61
C GLN A 123 24.74 -25.09 0.19
N ARG A 124 24.31 -26.36 0.08
CA ARG A 124 24.97 -27.49 0.73
C ARG A 124 25.23 -28.64 -0.24
N SER A 125 26.50 -29.04 -0.27
CA SER A 125 27.06 -30.21 -0.96
C SER A 125 27.03 -30.19 -2.49
N SER A 126 28.24 -30.25 -3.05
CA SER A 126 28.52 -30.58 -4.44
C SER A 126 29.05 -32.01 -4.49
N ASN A 127 28.20 -32.96 -4.86
CA ASN A 127 28.70 -34.16 -5.54
C ASN A 127 28.77 -33.81 -7.03
N ALA A 128 29.71 -34.36 -7.79
CA ALA A 128 30.00 -33.98 -9.19
C ALA A 128 28.81 -34.04 -10.19
N VAL A 129 27.63 -34.49 -9.76
CA VAL A 129 26.45 -34.74 -10.59
C VAL A 129 25.20 -33.96 -10.14
N LEU A 130 25.06 -33.63 -8.84
CA LEU A 130 23.86 -32.98 -8.30
C LEU A 130 24.25 -31.88 -7.32
N THR A 131 23.67 -30.70 -7.51
CA THR A 131 23.77 -29.59 -6.57
C THR A 131 22.46 -29.40 -5.83
N VAL A 132 22.55 -29.30 -4.50
CA VAL A 132 21.40 -28.96 -3.66
C VAL A 132 21.47 -27.49 -3.25
N VAL A 133 20.39 -26.76 -3.55
CA VAL A 133 20.19 -25.37 -3.15
C VAL A 133 19.07 -25.34 -2.12
N ILE A 134 19.34 -24.79 -0.96
CA ILE A 134 18.38 -24.72 0.14
C ILE A 134 18.17 -23.26 0.48
N VAL A 135 16.93 -22.77 0.46
CA VAL A 135 16.61 -21.39 0.87
C VAL A 135 15.62 -21.44 2.02
N LYS A 136 15.98 -20.78 3.12
CA LYS A 136 15.15 -20.65 4.33
C LYS A 136 14.53 -19.27 4.33
N ALA A 137 13.24 -19.19 4.62
CA ALA A 137 12.53 -17.92 4.79
C ALA A 137 11.45 -18.05 5.87
N LYS A 138 11.01 -16.93 6.43
CA LYS A 138 9.98 -16.88 7.47
C LYS A 138 8.79 -16.07 7.01
N LYS A 139 7.58 -16.55 7.31
CA LYS A 139 6.39 -15.73 7.16
C LYS A 139 6.42 -14.64 8.24
N ALA A 140 6.03 -13.43 7.87
CA ALA A 140 5.90 -12.33 8.83
C ALA A 140 5.05 -12.74 10.04
N SER A 141 5.47 -12.29 11.22
CA SER A 141 4.79 -12.61 12.49
C SER A 141 3.51 -11.79 12.70
N TRP A 142 3.27 -10.78 11.88
CA TRP A 142 2.11 -9.91 11.94
C TRP A 142 1.10 -10.23 10.83
N LYS A 143 -0.18 -9.92 11.07
CA LYS A 143 -1.23 -10.03 10.05
C LYS A 143 -1.36 -8.70 9.31
N ILE A 144 -1.61 -8.75 8.01
CA ILE A 144 -1.94 -7.54 7.24
C ILE A 144 -3.17 -6.87 7.87
N GLY A 145 -3.04 -5.58 8.19
CA GLY A 145 -4.05 -4.82 8.94
C GLY A 145 -3.78 -4.67 10.44
N THR A 146 -2.71 -5.27 10.99
CA THR A 146 -2.31 -4.97 12.37
C THR A 146 -1.60 -3.62 12.43
N SER A 147 -2.21 -2.64 13.09
CA SER A 147 -1.54 -1.41 13.49
C SER A 147 -0.89 -1.61 14.85
N PHE A 148 0.42 -1.38 14.94
CA PHE A 148 1.10 -1.23 16.22
C PHE A 148 1.48 0.23 16.42
N ALA A 149 1.25 0.75 17.62
CA ALA A 149 1.76 2.06 17.99
C ALA A 149 3.28 2.00 17.96
N LEU A 150 3.91 2.75 17.05
CA LEU A 150 5.35 2.94 17.07
C LEU A 150 5.69 3.58 18.40
N LYS A 151 6.34 2.83 19.29
CA LYS A 151 6.96 3.42 20.48
C LYS A 151 8.01 4.38 19.95
N LYS A 152 7.70 5.67 19.96
CA LYS A 152 8.64 6.76 19.71
C LYS A 152 9.63 6.72 20.87
N GLY A 153 10.58 5.79 20.80
CA GLY A 153 11.77 5.87 21.63
C GLY A 153 12.37 7.23 21.36
N THR A 154 12.58 8.02 22.42
CA THR A 154 13.32 9.27 22.36
C THR A 154 14.72 8.93 21.85
N LYS A 155 14.87 8.86 20.53
CA LYS A 155 16.17 8.76 19.90
C LYS A 155 16.76 10.16 19.99
N ALA A 156 17.80 10.28 20.82
CA ALA A 156 18.86 11.24 20.56
C ALA A 156 19.20 11.20 19.06
N PRO A 157 19.57 12.34 18.44
CA PRO A 157 19.94 12.37 17.04
C PRO A 157 20.98 11.27 16.79
N VAL A 158 20.71 10.43 15.79
CA VAL A 158 21.62 9.37 15.33
C VAL A 158 22.92 10.08 14.95
N LYS A 159 23.98 9.89 15.73
CA LYS A 159 25.34 10.25 15.31
C LYS A 159 25.73 9.28 14.21
N LEU A 160 25.36 9.61 12.98
CA LEU A 160 26.00 9.06 11.79
C LEU A 160 27.45 9.56 11.85
N GLN A 161 28.40 8.67 12.18
CA GLN A 161 29.80 8.93 11.88
C GLN A 161 29.99 8.61 10.40
N ILE A 162 29.67 9.58 9.56
CA ILE A 162 30.14 9.64 8.18
C ILE A 162 31.48 10.37 8.27
N ASP A 163 32.57 9.63 8.16
CA ASP A 163 33.93 10.16 8.04
C ASP A 163 34.16 10.49 6.56
N ASP A 164 33.53 11.56 6.07
CA ASP A 164 33.64 12.00 4.66
C ASP A 164 33.45 13.52 4.49
N ASP A 165 33.97 14.30 5.43
CA ASP A 165 33.92 15.78 5.39
C ASP A 165 35.24 16.39 4.87
N SER A 166 36.01 15.67 4.04
CA SER A 166 37.27 16.20 3.46
C SER A 166 37.22 16.47 1.95
N ASP A 167 36.17 16.03 1.23
CA ASP A 167 36.11 16.15 -0.25
C ASP A 167 34.74 16.62 -0.81
N LEU A 168 33.83 17.16 0.02
CA LEU A 168 32.61 17.78 -0.49
C LEU A 168 32.86 19.26 -0.80
N ILE A 169 32.88 19.59 -2.10
CA ILE A 169 32.95 20.97 -2.59
C ILE A 169 31.66 21.69 -2.19
N ASP A 170 31.80 22.85 -1.54
CA ASP A 170 30.69 23.70 -1.12
C ASP A 170 29.89 24.22 -2.34
N GLU A 171 28.60 23.87 -2.42
CA GLU A 171 27.72 24.22 -3.54
C GLU A 171 27.54 25.74 -3.70
N ASP A 172 27.62 26.50 -2.60
CA ASP A 172 27.54 27.96 -2.63
C ASP A 172 28.80 28.62 -3.21
N SER A 173 29.97 27.97 -3.15
CA SER A 173 31.18 28.45 -3.83
C SER A 173 31.13 28.26 -5.35
N LEU A 174 30.21 27.46 -5.87
CA LEU A 174 30.03 27.22 -7.30
C LEU A 174 29.06 28.20 -7.97
N LEU A 175 28.28 28.96 -7.17
CA LEU A 175 27.36 29.97 -7.68
C LEU A 175 28.07 31.33 -7.77
N THR A 176 27.94 32.01 -8.90
CA THR A 176 28.41 33.40 -9.00
C THR A 176 27.38 34.35 -8.39
N GLU A 177 27.81 35.56 -8.05
CA GLU A 177 26.93 36.62 -7.52
C GLU A 177 25.79 37.00 -8.48
N GLU A 178 25.87 36.60 -9.76
CA GLU A 178 24.83 36.78 -10.77
C GLU A 178 23.70 35.73 -10.64
N ASP A 179 24.02 34.48 -10.25
CA ASP A 179 23.05 33.38 -10.06
C ASP A 179 22.21 33.54 -8.79
N LEU A 180 22.78 34.18 -7.76
CA LEU A 180 22.10 34.51 -6.52
C LEU A 180 21.05 35.62 -6.69
N LYS A 181 21.08 36.34 -7.81
CA LYS A 181 20.18 37.48 -8.04
C LYS A 181 18.81 36.97 -8.52
N LYS A 182 17.86 36.93 -7.59
CA LYS A 182 16.48 36.52 -7.85
C LYS A 182 15.90 37.31 -9.05
N PRO A 183 15.40 36.64 -10.10
CA PRO A 183 14.80 37.33 -11.23
C PRO A 183 13.61 38.16 -10.75
N GLN A 184 13.55 39.42 -11.18
CA GLN A 184 12.41 40.29 -10.90
C GLN A 184 11.21 39.78 -11.69
N ILE A 185 10.31 39.08 -11.00
CA ILE A 185 9.00 38.72 -11.55
C ILE A 185 8.23 40.05 -11.68
N PRO A 186 7.79 40.45 -12.88
CA PRO A 186 6.92 41.61 -13.00
C PRO A 186 5.69 41.36 -12.12
N VAL A 187 5.28 42.39 -11.37
CA VAL A 187 4.06 42.39 -10.55
C VAL A 187 2.86 42.21 -11.49
N GLY A 188 2.57 40.95 -11.79
CA GLY A 188 1.37 40.53 -12.49
C GLY A 188 0.20 40.57 -11.52
N ASP A 189 -0.88 41.18 -11.98
CA ASP A 189 -2.20 41.36 -11.37
C ASP A 189 -2.93 40.05 -11.04
N CYS A 190 -2.24 39.15 -10.34
CA CYS A 190 -2.77 37.87 -9.93
C CYS A 190 -3.26 38.02 -8.49
N GLU A 191 -4.49 38.54 -8.35
CA GLU A 191 -5.26 38.57 -7.10
C GLU A 191 -5.47 37.13 -6.58
N ILE A 192 -4.46 36.57 -5.93
CA ILE A 192 -4.63 35.37 -5.11
C ILE A 192 -5.25 35.84 -3.80
N GLY A 193 -6.58 36.00 -3.83
CA GLY A 193 -7.39 36.23 -2.65
C GLY A 193 -7.04 35.22 -1.55
N THR A 194 -7.02 35.69 -0.31
CA THR A 194 -6.59 34.96 0.91
C THR A 194 -7.42 33.71 1.23
N THR A 195 -8.39 33.34 0.41
CA THR A 195 -9.27 32.19 0.57
C THR A 195 -9.13 31.23 -0.61
N LYS A 196 -8.36 30.16 -0.40
CA LYS A 196 -8.19 29.07 -1.38
C LYS A 196 -9.48 28.26 -1.46
N LYS A 197 -10.25 28.42 -2.55
CA LYS A 197 -11.45 27.63 -2.84
C LYS A 197 -11.18 26.12 -2.85
N ALA A 198 -12.17 25.35 -2.42
CA ALA A 198 -12.16 23.89 -2.59
C ALA A 198 -12.09 23.48 -4.08
N CYS A 199 -11.36 22.39 -4.38
CA CYS A 199 -11.29 21.80 -5.71
C CYS A 199 -12.68 21.33 -6.20
N LYS A 200 -12.90 21.30 -7.52
CA LYS A 200 -14.18 20.91 -8.15
C LYS A 200 -14.74 19.54 -7.74
N ASN A 201 -13.93 18.63 -7.19
CA ASN A 201 -14.34 17.33 -6.64
C ASN A 201 -13.63 17.03 -5.30
N CYS A 202 -13.56 17.98 -4.35
CA CYS A 202 -12.97 17.69 -3.02
C CYS A 202 -13.87 16.71 -2.25
N THR A 203 -13.34 15.52 -2.02
CA THR A 203 -13.86 14.50 -1.10
C THR A 203 -13.31 14.66 0.33
N CYS A 204 -12.56 15.74 0.55
CA CYS A 204 -11.74 16.02 1.72
C CYS A 204 -12.47 16.78 2.84
N GLY A 205 -13.80 16.95 2.76
CA GLY A 205 -14.63 17.63 3.75
C GLY A 205 -14.54 19.17 3.74
N ARG A 206 -13.59 19.76 3.01
CA ARG A 206 -13.37 21.22 2.97
C ARG A 206 -14.48 22.01 2.27
N ALA A 207 -15.28 21.33 1.43
CA ALA A 207 -16.44 21.94 0.78
C ALA A 207 -17.58 22.22 1.78
N GLU A 208 -17.73 21.38 2.81
CA GLU A 208 -18.81 21.47 3.80
C GLU A 208 -18.61 22.64 4.77
N GLU A 209 -17.35 23.00 5.06
CA GLU A 209 -17.00 24.16 5.89
C GLU A 209 -17.24 25.49 5.18
N GLU A 210 -17.08 25.57 3.85
CA GLU A 210 -17.37 26.79 3.08
C GLU A 210 -18.88 27.07 2.94
N GLU A 211 -19.74 26.05 3.04
CA GLU A 211 -21.20 26.20 2.90
C GLU A 211 -21.85 26.70 4.19
N LYS A 212 -21.37 26.27 5.36
CA LYS A 212 -21.87 26.73 6.67
C LYS A 212 -21.65 28.22 6.94
N VAL A 213 -20.71 28.87 6.25
CA VAL A 213 -20.41 30.30 6.43
C VAL A 213 -21.32 31.22 5.59
N LYS A 214 -22.11 30.71 4.63
CA LYS A 214 -22.90 31.54 3.69
C LYS A 214 -24.40 31.69 4.02
N LEU A 215 -24.91 31.06 5.07
CA LEU A 215 -26.35 31.00 5.37
C LEU A 215 -26.86 32.09 6.34
N GLY A 216 -26.32 33.31 6.24
CA GLY A 216 -26.84 34.47 6.97
C GLY A 216 -27.17 35.62 6.02
N LEU A 217 -28.26 35.52 5.27
CA LEU A 217 -28.74 36.61 4.38
C LEU A 217 -29.71 37.53 5.15
N THR A 218 -29.40 38.81 5.26
CA THR A 218 -30.21 39.82 5.97
C THR A 218 -31.40 40.30 5.12
N THR A 219 -32.46 40.76 5.80
CA THR A 219 -33.77 41.16 5.25
C THR A 219 -33.76 42.32 4.25
N GLU A 220 -32.63 42.97 4.03
CA GLU A 220 -32.46 44.09 3.10
C GLU A 220 -32.14 43.62 1.67
N GLN A 221 -31.58 42.42 1.49
CA GLN A 221 -31.30 41.86 0.15
C GLN A 221 -32.54 41.32 -0.59
N LEU A 222 -33.67 41.15 0.12
CA LEU A 222 -34.96 40.78 -0.48
C LEU A 222 -35.65 41.97 -1.18
N ASN A 223 -35.45 43.19 -0.69
CA ASN A 223 -36.19 44.37 -1.16
C ASN A 223 -35.58 45.02 -2.41
N ASN A 224 -34.30 44.77 -2.72
CA ASN A 224 -33.68 45.20 -3.97
C ASN A 224 -32.50 44.28 -4.35
N PRO A 225 -32.76 43.12 -4.98
CA PRO A 225 -31.68 42.23 -5.38
C PRO A 225 -30.92 42.82 -6.58
N GLN A 226 -29.81 43.49 -6.33
CA GLN A 226 -28.84 43.78 -7.38
C GLN A 226 -28.05 42.51 -7.70
N SER A 227 -28.34 41.90 -8.84
CA SER A 227 -27.46 40.90 -9.45
C SER A 227 -26.20 41.59 -9.99
N SER A 228 -25.03 40.95 -9.87
CA SER A 228 -23.77 41.47 -10.44
C SER A 228 -23.79 41.73 -11.96
N CYS A 229 -24.77 41.19 -12.70
CA CYS A 229 -24.92 41.39 -14.15
C CYS A 229 -25.99 42.43 -14.57
N GLY A 230 -26.66 43.09 -13.62
CA GLY A 230 -27.64 44.17 -13.89
C GLY A 230 -28.89 43.81 -14.71
N SER A 231 -29.12 42.54 -15.04
CA SER A 231 -30.12 42.13 -16.05
C SER A 231 -31.42 41.53 -15.48
N CYS A 232 -31.57 41.45 -14.14
CA CYS A 232 -32.75 40.85 -13.50
C CYS A 232 -34.10 41.46 -13.91
N GLY A 233 -34.14 42.74 -14.29
CA GLY A 233 -35.37 43.44 -14.70
C GLY A 233 -35.91 43.06 -16.09
N LEU A 234 -35.13 42.34 -16.90
CA LEU A 234 -35.46 42.02 -18.30
C LEU A 234 -36.39 40.80 -18.47
N GLY A 235 -36.79 40.16 -17.37
CA GLY A 235 -37.71 39.02 -17.36
C GLY A 235 -37.02 37.66 -17.20
N ASP A 236 -37.82 36.60 -17.17
CA ASP A 236 -37.39 35.28 -16.71
C ASP A 236 -36.32 34.59 -17.57
N ALA A 237 -36.23 34.95 -18.84
CA ALA A 237 -35.17 34.44 -19.71
C ALA A 237 -33.76 34.82 -19.20
N PHE A 238 -33.66 35.88 -18.41
CA PHE A 238 -32.40 36.41 -17.87
C PHE A 238 -32.28 36.24 -16.34
N ARG A 239 -33.24 35.56 -15.70
CA ARG A 239 -33.25 35.32 -14.25
C ARG A 239 -32.74 33.91 -13.97
N CYS A 240 -31.77 33.81 -13.07
CA CYS A 240 -31.20 32.52 -12.64
C CYS A 240 -32.29 31.59 -12.07
N GLY A 241 -32.03 30.28 -12.09
CA GLY A 241 -33.00 29.26 -11.66
C GLY A 241 -33.52 29.40 -10.23
N THR A 242 -32.75 30.03 -9.34
CA THR A 242 -33.06 30.32 -7.94
C THR A 242 -33.57 31.74 -7.70
N CYS A 243 -33.93 32.48 -8.74
CA CYS A 243 -34.40 33.87 -8.60
C CYS A 243 -35.82 33.89 -8.00
N PRO A 244 -36.06 34.64 -6.90
CA PRO A 244 -37.38 34.73 -6.27
C PRO A 244 -38.46 35.33 -7.17
N TYR A 245 -38.05 36.08 -8.19
CA TYR A 245 -38.93 36.78 -9.11
C TYR A 245 -39.22 35.98 -10.39
N LYS A 246 -38.83 34.70 -10.44
CA LYS A 246 -39.04 33.84 -11.62
C LYS A 246 -40.53 33.53 -11.77
N GLY A 247 -41.09 33.82 -12.94
CA GLY A 247 -42.52 33.69 -13.27
C GLY A 247 -43.28 35.02 -13.28
N LEU A 248 -42.63 36.13 -12.87
CA LEU A 248 -43.24 37.46 -12.84
C LEU A 248 -42.84 38.28 -14.08
N PRO A 249 -43.68 39.22 -14.54
CA PRO A 249 -43.36 40.04 -15.69
C PRO A 249 -42.06 40.86 -15.50
N PRO A 250 -41.46 41.34 -16.61
CA PRO A 250 -40.32 42.26 -16.54
C PRO A 250 -40.68 43.52 -15.72
N PHE A 251 -39.77 43.99 -14.88
CA PHE A 251 -39.97 45.18 -14.04
C PHE A 251 -38.77 46.12 -14.14
N LYS A 252 -39.00 47.42 -13.94
CA LYS A 252 -37.93 48.42 -13.90
C LYS A 252 -37.28 48.41 -12.52
N LEU A 253 -35.95 48.39 -12.51
CA LEU A 253 -35.16 48.39 -11.28
C LEU A 253 -35.46 49.69 -10.49
N GLY A 254 -36.09 49.55 -9.31
CA GLY A 254 -36.50 50.68 -8.45
C GLY A 254 -38.01 50.80 -8.22
N GLU A 255 -38.85 50.05 -8.94
CA GLU A 255 -40.29 50.01 -8.69
C GLU A 255 -40.61 48.89 -7.68
N LYS A 256 -41.31 49.21 -6.59
CA LYS A 256 -41.62 48.24 -5.52
C LYS A 256 -42.65 47.23 -6.02
N VAL A 257 -42.20 46.02 -6.34
CA VAL A 257 -43.10 44.91 -6.72
C VAL A 257 -43.88 44.48 -5.47
N SER A 258 -45.17 44.80 -5.39
CA SER A 258 -46.02 44.34 -4.29
C SER A 258 -46.44 42.89 -4.53
N LEU A 259 -45.81 41.95 -3.82
CA LEU A 259 -46.24 40.56 -3.80
C LEU A 259 -47.53 40.44 -2.97
N SER A 260 -48.60 39.93 -3.56
CA SER A 260 -49.82 39.58 -2.84
C SER A 260 -49.59 38.34 -1.94
N SER A 261 -50.25 38.31 -0.78
CA SER A 261 -50.05 37.34 0.33
C SER A 261 -50.29 35.86 0.03
N ASN A 262 -50.56 35.49 -1.23
CA ASN A 262 -50.85 34.11 -1.63
C ASN A 262 -49.59 33.30 -2.02
N PHE A 263 -48.41 33.92 -2.06
CA PHE A 263 -47.15 33.22 -2.38
C PHE A 263 -46.55 32.38 -1.23
N LEU A 264 -47.15 32.41 -0.03
CA LEU A 264 -46.68 31.64 1.14
C LEU A 264 -47.42 30.31 1.37
N VAL A 265 -48.40 29.97 0.54
CA VAL A 265 -49.05 28.67 0.63
C VAL A 265 -48.37 27.76 -0.39
N ALA A 266 -47.65 26.75 0.10
CA ALA A 266 -47.16 25.67 -0.74
C ALA A 266 -48.36 24.87 -1.25
N ASP A 267 -48.49 24.72 -2.57
CA ASP A 267 -49.47 23.82 -3.17
C ASP A 267 -49.18 22.38 -2.70
N ILE A 268 -50.24 21.69 -2.25
CA ILE A 268 -50.23 20.26 -1.88
C ILE A 268 -50.16 19.40 -3.12
#